data_AF-A0A178D421-F1
#
_entry.id   AF-A0A178D421-F1
#
_cell.length_a   1.000
_cell.length_b   1.000
_cell.length_c   1.000
_cell.angle_alpha   90.00
_cell.angle_beta   90.00
_cell.angle_gamma   90.00
#
_symmetry.space_group_name_H-M   'P 1'
#
loop_
_entity.id
_entity.type
_entity.pdbx_description
1 polymer ?
#
loop_
_entity_poly.entity_id
_entity_poly.type
_entity_poly.pdbx_seq_one_letter_code
_entity_poly.pdbx_strand_id
1 'polypeptide(L)'
;MQRRPSLVPDLFHIKRITTRAGSPPTTHTEICGTCTDLDSAQKVALRRLEDEGLSHDSMNIYVTNDITQPSSTWQYANNVVVHAETDGEIHEVGIESTPNSLGVRSKPGDGRVEDDLFYVLRTTQSPTTGFTYTEIKGIHLSRQAAVTAARYDLVSGEHKQDWYKDYKEEVGVGDRAEDIEGHQVIVTAAGDDGEKYIVSVVHES
;
A
#
# COMPACT_ATOMS: atom_id res chain seq x y z
N MET A 1 -22.31 11.94 -9.26
CA MET A 1 -21.77 13.25 -8.82
C MET A 1 -20.43 13.47 -9.51
N GLN A 2 -20.33 14.42 -10.44
CA GLN A 2 -19.03 14.84 -10.99
C GLN A 2 -18.26 15.58 -9.88
N ARG A 3 -17.08 15.09 -9.51
CA ARG A 3 -16.18 15.80 -8.59
C ARG A 3 -15.81 17.14 -9.22
N ARG A 4 -15.90 18.23 -8.45
CA ARG A 4 -15.29 19.50 -8.86
C ARG A 4 -13.79 19.25 -9.05
N PRO A 5 -13.17 19.72 -10.15
CA PRO A 5 -11.74 19.57 -10.31
C PRO A 5 -11.05 20.28 -9.14
N SER A 6 -10.33 19.50 -8.34
CA SER A 6 -9.40 20.02 -7.35
C SER A 6 -8.37 20.89 -8.08
N LEU A 7 -8.05 22.06 -7.53
CA LEU A 7 -6.95 22.91 -8.04
C LEU A 7 -5.57 22.27 -7.85
N VAL A 8 -5.50 21.19 -7.05
CA VAL A 8 -4.29 20.42 -6.78
C VAL A 8 -4.46 19.02 -7.39
N PRO A 9 -3.49 18.54 -8.18
CA PRO A 9 -3.59 17.23 -8.81
C PRO A 9 -3.66 16.12 -7.75
N ASP A 10 -4.33 15.02 -8.11
CA ASP A 10 -4.40 13.80 -7.29
C ASP A 10 -2.99 13.25 -6.98
N LEU A 11 -2.90 12.44 -5.94
CA LEU A 11 -1.67 11.75 -5.58
C LEU A 11 -1.66 10.34 -6.17
N PHE A 12 -0.49 9.89 -6.59
CA PHE A 12 -0.23 8.58 -7.17
C PHE A 12 0.83 7.88 -6.34
N HIS A 13 0.41 6.84 -5.61
CA HIS A 13 1.24 6.09 -4.66
C HIS A 13 1.79 4.86 -5.34
N ILE A 14 3.11 4.73 -5.37
CA ILE A 14 3.78 3.53 -5.85
C ILE A 14 3.73 2.51 -4.70
N LYS A 15 2.96 1.46 -4.87
CA LYS A 15 2.77 0.38 -3.89
C LYS A 15 3.46 -0.89 -4.38
N ARG A 16 4.34 -1.47 -3.56
CA ARG A 16 4.88 -2.80 -3.81
C ARG A 16 4.21 -3.82 -2.91
N ILE A 17 3.78 -4.93 -3.50
CA ILE A 17 3.34 -6.11 -2.80
C ILE A 17 4.35 -7.21 -3.06
N THR A 18 4.93 -7.76 -2.00
CA THR A 18 5.85 -8.89 -2.07
C THR A 18 5.19 -10.09 -1.45
N THR A 19 4.99 -11.15 -2.22
CA THR A 19 4.39 -12.41 -1.75
C THR A 19 5.43 -13.50 -1.76
N ARG A 20 5.67 -14.12 -0.60
CA ARG A 20 6.58 -15.27 -0.46
C ARG A 20 5.80 -16.56 -0.33
N ALA A 21 6.23 -17.56 -1.07
CA ALA A 21 5.69 -18.90 -1.02
C ALA A 21 5.84 -19.49 0.40
N GLY A 22 4.80 -20.15 0.86
CA GLY A 22 4.69 -20.71 2.20
C GLY A 22 3.34 -21.38 2.41
N SER A 23 3.13 -21.94 3.60
CA SER A 23 1.83 -22.50 4.01
C SER A 23 1.45 -21.94 5.39
N PRO A 24 0.73 -20.80 5.46
CA PRO A 24 0.24 -19.99 4.32
C PRO A 24 1.35 -19.09 3.69
N PRO A 25 1.14 -18.60 2.45
CA PRO A 25 1.98 -17.55 1.87
C PRO A 25 2.01 -16.30 2.75
N THR A 26 3.12 -15.56 2.74
CA THR A 26 3.24 -14.28 3.45
C THR A 26 3.27 -13.14 2.44
N THR A 27 2.49 -12.10 2.71
CA THR A 27 2.41 -10.90 1.88
C THR A 27 2.87 -9.69 2.67
N HIS A 28 3.80 -8.93 2.12
CA HIS A 28 4.28 -7.66 2.64
C HIS A 28 3.89 -6.54 1.69
N THR A 29 3.47 -5.39 2.24
CA THR A 29 3.06 -4.22 1.45
C THR A 29 3.88 -3.00 1.85
N GLU A 30 4.41 -2.30 0.86
CA GLU A 30 5.24 -1.12 1.02
C GLU A 30 4.73 0.02 0.14
N ILE A 31 4.91 1.25 0.60
CA ILE A 31 4.70 2.44 -0.22
C ILE A 31 6.08 2.99 -0.57
N CYS A 32 6.44 2.88 -1.85
CA CYS A 32 7.78 3.19 -2.37
C CYS A 32 7.97 4.66 -2.74
N GLY A 33 6.87 5.43 -2.71
CA GLY A 33 6.88 6.85 -3.02
C GLY A 33 5.52 7.36 -3.48
N THR A 34 5.39 8.68 -3.53
CA THR A 34 4.21 9.36 -4.08
C THR A 34 4.59 10.43 -5.08
N CYS A 35 3.83 10.47 -6.17
CA CYS A 35 3.92 11.50 -7.20
C CYS A 35 2.62 12.28 -7.34
N THR A 36 2.70 13.48 -7.92
CA THR A 36 1.54 14.33 -8.24
C THR A 36 1.01 14.12 -9.66
N ASP A 37 1.67 13.29 -10.45
CA ASP A 37 1.27 12.96 -11.81
C ASP A 37 1.58 11.50 -12.13
N LEU A 38 0.76 10.94 -13.02
CA LEU A 38 0.77 9.52 -13.34
C LEU A 38 2.02 9.10 -14.12
N ASP A 39 2.53 9.97 -14.99
CA ASP A 39 3.71 9.69 -15.82
C ASP A 39 4.97 9.53 -14.94
N SER A 40 5.14 10.43 -13.96
CA SER A 40 6.22 10.32 -12.97
C SER A 40 6.07 9.09 -12.10
N ALA A 41 4.84 8.79 -11.63
CA ALA A 41 4.58 7.57 -10.86
C ALA A 41 4.92 6.30 -11.66
N GLN A 42 4.57 6.24 -12.94
CA GLN A 42 4.87 5.10 -13.82
C GLN A 42 6.37 4.92 -14.03
N LYS A 43 7.12 6.01 -14.24
CA LYS A 43 8.58 5.97 -14.35
C LYS A 43 9.25 5.45 -13.07
N VAL A 44 8.77 5.88 -11.90
CA VAL A 44 9.27 5.41 -10.60
C VAL A 44 8.92 3.93 -10.39
N ALA A 45 7.67 3.54 -10.67
CA ALA A 45 7.20 2.16 -10.51
C ALA A 45 7.98 1.17 -11.40
N LEU A 46 8.26 1.53 -12.65
CA LEU A 46 9.01 0.68 -13.60
C LEU A 46 10.45 0.41 -13.13
N ARG A 47 11.07 1.37 -12.45
CA ARG A 47 12.46 1.28 -11.99
C ARG A 47 12.59 0.72 -10.58
N ARG A 48 11.48 0.58 -9.84
CA ARG A 48 11.53 0.31 -8.39
C ARG A 48 12.33 -0.95 -8.04
N LEU A 49 12.16 -2.04 -8.78
CA LEU A 49 12.89 -3.28 -8.52
C LEU A 49 14.39 -3.13 -8.84
N GLU A 50 14.72 -2.51 -9.98
CA GLU A 50 16.12 -2.27 -10.38
C GLU A 50 16.87 -1.35 -9.41
N ASP A 51 16.21 -0.30 -8.91
CA ASP A 51 16.80 0.65 -7.96
C ASP A 51 17.13 -0.03 -6.60
N GLU A 52 16.51 -1.19 -6.30
CA GLU A 52 16.82 -2.05 -5.14
C GLU A 52 17.79 -3.20 -5.47
N GLY A 53 18.32 -3.25 -6.69
CA GLY A 53 19.24 -4.31 -7.14
C GLY A 53 18.56 -5.60 -7.58
N LEU A 54 17.22 -5.61 -7.67
CA LEU A 54 16.44 -6.72 -8.22
C LEU A 54 16.38 -6.59 -9.74
N SER A 55 17.43 -7.07 -10.40
CA SER A 55 17.58 -6.97 -11.85
C SER A 55 16.57 -7.85 -12.61
N HIS A 56 16.21 -7.43 -13.81
CA HIS A 56 15.40 -8.24 -14.73
C HIS A 56 15.98 -9.66 -14.93
N ASP A 57 17.30 -9.78 -15.09
CA ASP A 57 17.98 -11.05 -15.38
C ASP A 57 17.99 -12.03 -14.20
N SER A 58 17.67 -11.55 -12.99
CA SER A 58 17.54 -12.39 -11.78
C SER A 58 16.12 -12.95 -11.56
N MET A 59 15.20 -12.70 -12.50
CA MET A 59 13.80 -13.07 -12.36
C MET A 59 13.41 -14.16 -13.38
N ASN A 60 12.61 -15.12 -12.93
CA ASN A 60 12.00 -16.14 -13.76
C ASN A 60 10.93 -15.54 -14.69
N ILE A 61 10.20 -14.56 -14.18
CA ILE A 61 9.22 -13.76 -14.92
C ILE A 61 9.48 -12.29 -14.61
N TYR A 62 9.52 -11.44 -15.62
CA TYR A 62 9.48 -10.00 -15.45
C TYR A 62 8.70 -9.39 -16.60
N VAL A 63 7.54 -8.82 -16.28
CA VAL A 63 6.67 -8.18 -17.27
C VAL A 63 6.24 -6.81 -16.77
N THR A 64 6.09 -5.89 -17.71
CA THR A 64 5.70 -4.51 -17.44
C THR A 64 4.44 -4.14 -18.21
N ASN A 65 3.72 -3.14 -17.71
CA ASN A 65 2.52 -2.61 -18.31
C ASN A 65 2.53 -1.08 -18.27
N ASP A 66 1.97 -0.47 -19.32
CA ASP A 66 1.63 0.95 -19.32
C ASP A 66 0.19 1.10 -18.84
N ILE A 67 -0.02 1.66 -17.66
CA ILE A 67 -1.37 1.75 -17.09
C ILE A 67 -2.24 2.80 -17.80
N THR A 68 -1.64 3.64 -18.65
CA THR A 68 -2.39 4.56 -19.53
C THR A 68 -2.85 3.87 -20.81
N GLN A 69 -2.17 2.82 -21.24
CA GLN A 69 -2.45 2.05 -22.45
C GLN A 69 -2.21 0.55 -22.19
N PRO A 70 -3.03 -0.07 -21.34
CA PRO A 70 -2.78 -1.44 -20.89
C PRO A 70 -2.91 -2.43 -22.07
N SER A 71 -2.00 -3.40 -22.11
CA SER A 71 -2.06 -4.46 -23.12
C SER A 71 -3.32 -5.31 -22.94
N SER A 72 -3.94 -5.72 -24.05
CA SER A 72 -5.06 -6.68 -24.02
C SER A 72 -4.64 -8.06 -23.53
N THR A 73 -3.34 -8.35 -23.49
CA THR A 73 -2.76 -9.59 -22.96
C THR A 73 -2.31 -9.46 -21.50
N TRP A 74 -2.55 -8.31 -20.86
CA TRP A 74 -2.22 -8.11 -19.45
C TRP A 74 -3.15 -8.96 -18.56
N GLN A 75 -2.54 -9.82 -17.75
CA GLN A 75 -3.27 -10.79 -16.91
C GLN A 75 -3.30 -10.41 -15.42
N TYR A 76 -2.63 -9.32 -15.04
CA TYR A 76 -2.56 -8.84 -13.67
C TYR A 76 -3.52 -7.67 -13.46
N ALA A 77 -3.63 -7.17 -12.22
CA ALA A 77 -4.52 -6.06 -11.95
C ALA A 77 -4.13 -4.81 -12.78
N ASN A 78 -5.14 -4.03 -13.19
CA ASN A 78 -4.96 -2.89 -14.10
C ASN A 78 -4.05 -1.79 -13.54
N ASN A 79 -3.89 -1.75 -12.22
CA ASN A 79 -3.03 -0.80 -11.53
C ASN A 79 -1.60 -1.32 -11.33
N VAL A 80 -1.31 -2.57 -11.70
CA VAL A 80 0.05 -3.15 -11.64
C VAL A 80 0.82 -2.70 -12.87
N VAL A 81 2.01 -2.15 -12.62
CA VAL A 81 2.97 -1.66 -13.61
C VAL A 81 4.06 -2.70 -13.85
N VAL A 82 4.49 -3.41 -12.80
CA VAL A 82 5.50 -4.47 -12.88
C VAL A 82 4.99 -5.70 -12.15
N HIS A 83 5.06 -6.85 -12.80
CA HIS A 83 4.94 -8.15 -12.15
C HIS A 83 6.23 -8.93 -12.40
N ALA A 84 6.89 -9.32 -11.31
CA ALA A 84 8.12 -10.10 -11.35
C ALA A 84 8.03 -11.30 -10.42
N GLU A 85 8.60 -12.43 -10.84
CA GLU A 85 8.66 -13.67 -10.07
C GLU A 85 10.11 -14.17 -10.03
N THR A 86 10.57 -14.54 -8.85
CA THR A 86 11.80 -15.31 -8.61
C THR A 86 11.48 -16.54 -7.78
N ASP A 87 12.48 -17.36 -7.44
CA ASP A 87 12.30 -18.65 -6.78
C ASP A 87 11.58 -18.51 -5.42
N GLY A 88 10.26 -18.63 -5.43
CA GLY A 88 9.40 -18.56 -4.25
C GLY A 88 9.01 -17.15 -3.80
N GLU A 89 9.26 -16.11 -4.60
CA GLU A 89 8.90 -14.73 -4.28
C GLU A 89 8.33 -13.99 -5.50
N ILE A 90 7.19 -13.33 -5.32
CA ILE A 90 6.51 -12.53 -6.34
C ILE A 90 6.54 -11.08 -5.89
N HIS A 91 6.95 -10.18 -6.78
CA HIS A 91 6.90 -8.74 -6.59
C HIS A 91 5.92 -8.11 -7.58
N GLU A 92 4.90 -7.44 -7.05
CA GLU A 92 3.97 -6.63 -7.83
C GLU A 92 4.14 -5.17 -7.46
N VAL A 93 4.54 -4.35 -8.42
CA VAL A 93 4.62 -2.89 -8.25
C VAL A 93 3.45 -2.27 -8.98
N GLY A 94 2.60 -1.56 -8.25
CA GLY A 94 1.42 -0.90 -8.79
C GLY A 94 1.28 0.55 -8.35
N ILE A 95 0.33 1.25 -8.96
CA ILE A 95 0.02 2.65 -8.68
C ILE A 95 -1.41 2.76 -8.17
N GLU A 96 -1.58 3.31 -6.97
CA GLU A 96 -2.89 3.62 -6.40
C GLU A 96 -3.07 5.14 -6.35
N SER A 97 -4.25 5.65 -6.72
CA SER A 97 -4.51 7.08 -6.70
C SER A 97 -5.43 7.50 -5.56
N THR A 98 -5.13 8.63 -4.93
CA THR A 98 -5.99 9.25 -3.92
C THR A 98 -6.18 10.75 -4.18
N PRO A 99 -7.28 11.34 -3.71
CA PRO A 99 -7.44 12.79 -3.75
C PRO A 99 -6.33 13.48 -2.94
N ASN A 100 -5.75 14.53 -3.49
CA ASN A 100 -4.78 15.36 -2.77
C ASN A 100 -5.46 16.34 -1.82
N SER A 101 -6.06 15.80 -0.75
CA SER A 101 -6.70 16.57 0.32
C SER A 101 -5.71 17.33 1.20
N LEU A 102 -4.43 16.93 1.19
CA LEU A 102 -3.36 17.55 1.96
C LEU A 102 -2.78 18.80 1.27
N GLY A 103 -3.02 18.96 -0.04
CA GLY A 103 -2.48 20.07 -0.82
C GLY A 103 -0.96 20.00 -1.03
N VAL A 104 -0.36 18.81 -0.87
CA VAL A 104 1.08 18.59 -1.05
C VAL A 104 1.47 18.73 -2.51
N ARG A 105 2.72 19.11 -2.75
CA ARG A 105 3.24 19.42 -4.08
C ARG A 105 4.52 18.66 -4.33
N SER A 106 4.78 18.39 -5.59
CA SER A 106 6.02 17.78 -6.02
C SER A 106 7.15 18.79 -6.20
N LYS A 107 8.39 18.27 -6.19
CA LYS A 107 9.54 19.01 -6.69
C LYS A 107 9.33 19.41 -8.15
N PRO A 108 9.81 20.59 -8.56
CA PRO A 108 9.97 20.88 -9.98
C PRO A 108 10.90 19.85 -10.63
N GLY A 109 10.35 19.03 -11.53
CA GLY A 109 11.12 18.17 -12.45
C GLY A 109 10.85 16.67 -12.32
N ASP A 110 10.76 16.12 -11.10
CA ASP A 110 10.63 14.66 -10.89
C ASP A 110 9.20 14.19 -10.57
N GLY A 111 8.28 15.13 -10.30
CA GLY A 111 6.88 14.83 -9.98
C GLY A 111 6.68 14.15 -8.61
N ARG A 112 7.75 13.92 -7.83
CA ARG A 112 7.72 13.26 -6.52
C ARG A 112 7.42 14.26 -5.41
N VAL A 113 6.57 13.85 -4.46
CA VAL A 113 6.26 14.62 -3.25
C VAL A 113 7.46 14.59 -2.29
N GLU A 114 7.80 15.75 -1.71
CA GLU A 114 8.90 15.86 -0.73
C GLU A 114 8.47 15.65 0.71
N ASP A 115 7.20 15.96 1.02
CA ASP A 115 6.68 15.88 2.35
C ASP A 115 6.78 14.44 2.90
N ASP A 116 7.13 14.30 4.17
CA ASP A 116 7.12 13.00 4.86
C ASP A 116 5.67 12.52 5.00
N LEU A 117 5.26 11.62 4.10
CA LEU A 117 3.92 11.05 4.07
C LEU A 117 3.85 9.78 4.92
N PHE A 118 2.83 9.73 5.78
CA PHE A 118 2.48 8.58 6.60
C PHE A 118 1.16 8.01 6.12
N TYR A 119 1.13 6.70 5.85
CA TYR A 119 0.00 6.00 5.28
C TYR A 119 -0.66 5.14 6.33
N VAL A 120 -1.99 5.21 6.41
CA VAL A 120 -2.79 4.22 7.12
C VAL A 120 -3.14 3.14 6.10
N LEU A 121 -2.65 1.94 6.33
CA LEU A 121 -2.96 0.77 5.53
C LEU A 121 -3.95 -0.12 6.28
N ARG A 122 -4.90 -0.69 5.55
CA ARG A 122 -5.74 -1.77 6.05
C ARG A 122 -5.50 -3.01 5.22
N THR A 123 -5.05 -4.06 5.88
CA THR A 123 -4.91 -5.40 5.31
C THR A 123 -6.06 -6.29 5.79
N THR A 124 -6.80 -6.86 4.84
CA THR A 124 -7.83 -7.87 5.10
C THR A 124 -7.30 -9.23 4.64
N GLN A 125 -7.39 -10.23 5.52
CA GLN A 125 -7.02 -11.62 5.22
C GLN A 125 -8.26 -12.50 5.36
N SER A 126 -8.67 -13.12 4.25
CA SER A 126 -9.80 -14.03 4.25
C SER A 126 -9.31 -15.47 4.47
N PRO A 127 -9.71 -16.16 5.55
CA PRO A 127 -9.28 -17.54 5.79
C PRO A 127 -9.88 -18.52 4.77
N THR A 128 -11.02 -18.17 4.18
CA THR A 128 -11.76 -19.04 3.25
C THR A 128 -11.13 -19.06 1.86
N THR A 129 -10.67 -17.90 1.39
CA THR A 129 -10.05 -17.78 0.06
C THR A 129 -8.52 -17.78 0.11
N GLY A 130 -7.93 -17.55 1.29
CA GLY A 130 -6.50 -17.30 1.46
C GLY A 130 -6.06 -15.95 0.90
N PHE A 131 -7.00 -15.11 0.45
CA PHE A 131 -6.69 -13.83 -0.17
C PHE A 131 -6.29 -12.80 0.88
N THR A 132 -5.17 -12.13 0.63
CA THR A 132 -4.68 -10.99 1.42
C THR A 132 -4.73 -9.75 0.56
N TYR A 133 -5.39 -8.71 1.06
CA TYR A 133 -5.56 -7.45 0.33
C TYR A 133 -5.22 -6.26 1.21
N THR A 134 -4.41 -5.34 0.70
CA THR A 134 -4.01 -4.12 1.40
C THR A 134 -4.43 -2.87 0.62
N GLU A 135 -5.20 -1.99 1.25
CA GLU A 135 -5.65 -0.70 0.70
C GLU A 135 -5.12 0.49 1.51
N ILE A 136 -4.97 1.65 0.87
CA ILE A 136 -4.63 2.91 1.54
C ILE A 136 -5.92 3.54 2.07
N LYS A 137 -6.04 3.65 3.40
CA LYS A 137 -7.20 4.25 4.07
C LYS A 137 -7.06 5.75 4.31
N GLY A 138 -5.81 6.21 4.45
CA GLY A 138 -5.53 7.60 4.75
C GLY A 138 -4.06 7.94 4.57
N ILE A 139 -3.80 9.24 4.37
CA ILE A 139 -2.46 9.81 4.19
C ILE A 139 -2.37 11.02 5.10
N HIS A 140 -1.25 11.15 5.80
CA HIS A 140 -1.06 12.16 6.83
C HIS A 140 0.36 12.72 6.78
N LEU A 141 0.52 13.99 7.15
CA LEU A 141 1.82 14.68 7.25
C LEU A 141 2.56 14.42 8.58
N SER A 142 1.98 13.62 9.46
CA SER A 142 2.66 13.22 10.69
C SER A 142 2.24 11.83 11.14
N ARG A 143 3.20 11.10 11.69
CA ARG A 143 2.98 9.78 12.30
C ARG A 143 1.88 9.81 13.35
N GLN A 144 1.83 10.84 14.19
CA GLN A 144 0.80 10.96 15.24
C GLN A 144 -0.60 11.07 14.65
N ALA A 145 -0.78 11.85 13.58
CA ALA A 145 -2.07 11.96 12.89
C ALA A 145 -2.48 10.63 12.24
N ALA A 146 -1.55 9.95 11.58
CA ALA A 146 -1.80 8.62 10.99
C ALA A 146 -2.18 7.59 12.06
N VAL A 147 -1.44 7.51 13.18
CA VAL A 147 -1.75 6.61 14.29
C VAL A 147 -3.12 6.91 14.89
N THR A 148 -3.46 8.19 15.04
CA THR A 148 -4.78 8.60 15.54
C THR A 148 -5.88 8.13 14.59
N ALA A 149 -5.73 8.33 13.29
CA ALA A 149 -6.69 7.88 12.29
C ALA A 149 -6.81 6.35 12.25
N ALA A 150 -5.69 5.64 12.27
CA ALA A 150 -5.62 4.18 12.23
C ALA A 150 -6.40 3.50 13.36
N ARG A 151 -6.37 4.06 14.58
CA ARG A 151 -7.16 3.54 15.72
C ARG A 151 -8.65 3.51 15.44
N TYR A 152 -9.14 4.46 14.65
CA TYR A 152 -10.57 4.60 14.37
C TYR A 152 -10.98 4.04 13.00
N ASP A 153 -10.06 3.50 12.19
CA ASP A 153 -10.38 3.03 10.82
C ASP A 153 -11.52 1.99 10.82
N LEU A 154 -11.41 0.96 11.67
CA LEU A 154 -12.38 -0.12 11.73
C LEU A 154 -13.70 0.24 12.44
N VAL A 155 -13.71 1.27 13.29
CA VAL A 155 -14.84 1.55 14.22
C VAL A 155 -15.56 2.87 13.95
N SER A 156 -15.02 3.71 13.07
CA SER A 156 -15.64 4.98 12.68
C SER A 156 -16.78 4.84 11.66
N GLY A 157 -16.85 3.70 10.96
CA GLY A 157 -17.86 3.39 9.95
C GLY A 157 -19.06 2.61 10.47
N GLU A 158 -19.53 1.68 9.63
CA GLU A 158 -20.69 0.83 9.86
C GLU A 158 -20.50 -0.12 11.04
N HIS A 159 -19.30 -0.69 11.15
CA HIS A 159 -18.94 -1.58 12.25
C HIS A 159 -18.48 -0.79 13.47
N LYS A 160 -18.80 -1.35 14.64
CA LYS A 160 -18.32 -0.91 15.95
C LYS A 160 -17.48 -2.03 16.56
N GLN A 161 -16.80 -1.74 17.66
CA GLN A 161 -15.85 -2.67 18.26
C GLN A 161 -16.49 -4.03 18.60
N ASP A 162 -17.75 -4.03 19.05
CA ASP A 162 -18.55 -5.21 19.40
C ASP A 162 -19.00 -6.06 18.20
N TRP A 163 -18.83 -5.55 16.97
CA TRP A 163 -19.04 -6.35 15.76
C TRP A 163 -17.91 -7.38 15.55
N TYR A 164 -16.72 -7.10 16.07
CA TYR A 164 -15.58 -7.98 15.95
C TYR A 164 -15.57 -8.99 17.10
N LYS A 165 -15.30 -10.25 16.75
CA LYS A 165 -15.13 -11.32 17.72
C LYS A 165 -13.92 -11.08 18.62
N ASP A 166 -12.83 -10.63 18.00
CA ASP A 166 -11.63 -10.18 18.67
C ASP A 166 -11.27 -8.79 18.15
N TYR A 167 -10.97 -7.85 19.04
CA TYR A 167 -10.48 -6.52 18.70
C TYR A 167 -9.39 -6.14 19.67
N LYS A 168 -8.22 -5.81 19.15
CA LYS A 168 -7.04 -5.46 19.93
C LYS A 168 -6.36 -4.24 19.36
N GLU A 169 -6.31 -3.19 20.16
CA GLU A 169 -5.37 -2.09 19.92
C GLU A 169 -3.98 -2.55 20.38
N GLU A 170 -3.01 -2.49 19.47
CA GLU A 170 -1.63 -2.75 19.82
C GLU A 170 -1.09 -1.49 20.52
N VAL A 171 -1.11 -1.53 21.85
CA VAL A 171 -0.64 -0.43 22.70
C VAL A 171 0.89 -0.40 22.68
N GLY A 172 1.47 0.54 21.93
CA GLY A 172 2.89 0.87 22.07
C GLY A 172 3.52 1.50 20.84
N VAL A 173 4.11 2.68 21.01
CA VAL A 173 5.33 3.05 20.28
C VAL A 173 6.45 2.41 21.11
N GLY A 174 6.92 1.21 20.75
CA GLY A 174 7.98 0.55 21.54
C GLY A 174 8.19 -0.93 21.27
N ASP A 175 9.38 -1.23 20.73
CA ASP A 175 10.18 -2.44 20.89
C ASP A 175 9.46 -3.79 20.73
N ARG A 176 8.75 -3.98 19.61
CA ARG A 176 8.63 -5.33 19.05
C ARG A 176 9.69 -5.52 17.98
N ALA A 177 10.27 -6.72 17.90
CA ALA A 177 11.19 -7.11 16.83
C ALA A 177 10.57 -7.03 15.41
N GLU A 178 9.27 -6.76 15.31
CA GLU A 178 8.49 -6.54 14.10
C GLU A 178 8.21 -5.04 13.80
N ASP A 179 8.63 -4.11 14.67
CA ASP A 179 8.76 -2.68 14.32
C ASP A 179 9.96 -2.56 13.37
N ILE A 180 9.78 -3.05 12.14
CA ILE A 180 10.66 -2.71 11.03
C ILE A 180 10.59 -1.18 10.90
N GLU A 181 11.73 -0.52 10.90
CA GLU A 181 11.85 0.94 10.84
C GLU A 181 10.91 1.52 9.77
N GLY A 182 9.78 2.11 10.20
CA GLY A 182 8.76 2.65 9.29
C GLY A 182 7.45 1.86 9.15
N HIS A 183 7.23 0.71 9.79
CA HIS A 183 5.96 -0.02 9.81
C HIS A 183 5.47 -0.25 11.25
N GLN A 184 4.26 0.20 11.60
CA GLN A 184 3.67 0.01 12.93
C GLN A 184 2.25 -0.55 12.83
N VAL A 185 2.01 -1.73 13.42
CA VAL A 185 0.64 -2.25 13.58
C VAL A 185 -0.07 -1.52 14.71
N ILE A 186 -1.28 -1.00 14.44
CA ILE A 186 -2.07 -0.20 15.39
C ILE A 186 -3.27 -0.98 15.90
N VAL A 187 -3.99 -1.67 15.02
CA VAL A 187 -5.19 -2.43 15.36
C VAL A 187 -5.13 -3.77 14.68
N THR A 188 -5.49 -4.82 15.42
CA THR A 188 -5.84 -6.11 14.85
C THR A 188 -7.28 -6.45 15.27
N ALA A 189 -8.05 -6.99 14.35
CA ALA A 189 -9.41 -7.44 14.63
C ALA A 189 -9.75 -8.71 13.85
N ALA A 190 -10.71 -9.48 14.34
CA ALA A 190 -11.23 -10.67 13.66
C ALA A 190 -12.76 -10.62 13.58
N GLY A 191 -13.31 -10.85 12.40
CA GLY A 191 -14.73 -11.07 12.17
C GLY A 191 -15.19 -12.45 12.65
N ASP A 192 -16.51 -12.64 12.75
CA ASP A 192 -17.12 -13.92 13.15
C ASP A 192 -16.83 -15.06 12.17
N ASP A 193 -16.63 -14.73 10.90
CA ASP A 193 -16.24 -15.63 9.82
C ASP A 193 -14.74 -15.96 9.80
N GLY A 194 -13.97 -15.37 10.73
CA GLY A 194 -12.53 -15.53 10.83
C GLY A 194 -11.72 -14.61 9.92
N GLU A 195 -12.36 -13.68 9.18
CA GLU A 195 -11.63 -12.63 8.47
C GLU A 195 -10.78 -11.82 9.45
N LYS A 196 -9.51 -11.63 9.13
CA LYS A 196 -8.61 -10.81 9.93
C LYS A 196 -8.42 -9.45 9.29
N TYR A 197 -8.52 -8.41 10.10
CA TYR A 197 -8.27 -7.03 9.73
C TYR A 197 -7.06 -6.53 10.50
N ILE A 198 -6.07 -6.02 9.78
CA ILE A 198 -4.85 -5.45 10.35
C ILE A 198 -4.76 -4.02 9.86
N VAL A 199 -4.72 -3.07 10.77
CA VAL A 199 -4.50 -1.65 10.46
C VAL A 199 -3.10 -1.27 10.90
N SER A 200 -2.31 -0.75 9.97
CA SER A 200 -0.94 -0.32 10.23
C SER A 200 -0.69 1.10 9.73
N VAL A 201 0.33 1.73 10.29
CA VAL A 201 0.89 3.00 9.83
C VAL A 201 2.23 2.72 9.22
N VAL A 202 2.43 3.16 7.98
CA VAL A 202 3.72 3.06 7.30
C VAL A 202 4.26 4.42 6.88
N HIS A 203 5.58 4.54 6.79
CA HIS A 203 6.27 5.62 6.11
C HIS A 203 6.78 5.14 4.74
N GLU A 204 7.06 6.05 3.81
CA GLU A 204 7.67 5.70 2.53
C GLU A 204 9.02 4.99 2.70
N SER A 205 9.29 3.99 1.85
CA SER A 205 10.53 3.20 1.81
C SER A 205 11.28 3.25 0.48
#